data_AF-A0AAW0NPL2-F1
#
_entry.id   AF-A0AAW0NPL2-F1
#
_cell.length_a   1.000
_cell.length_b   1.000
_cell.length_c   1.000
_cell.angle_alpha   90.00
_cell.angle_beta   90.00
_cell.angle_gamma   90.00
#
_symmetry.space_group_name_H-M   'P 1'
#
loop_
_entity.id
_entity.type
_entity.pdbx_description
1 polymer ?
#
loop_
_entity_poly.entity_id
_entity_poly.type
_entity_poly.pdbx_seq_one_letter_code
_entity_poly.pdbx_strand_id
1 'polypeptide(L)'
;MKIKPSKSRSISIVKGQLVSETFFVSEEPIPTILEKPIKSLGRWYNATLNDTEQIEQIRQDTIRGLKQINNTALPGKLKLWCFHFGLMPRLLWPLTIYEFTSSHVNRLERLVNAQIRKWLGLPKCMSSVGLYVDGPLSLPLSNLTEEYRCAKARLEMTLTESQDPCVRGAAPVLRTGNKWTPKAAGRGGFGLGVMTPLWESASSAERRHMVVEEVRRQEEAARCAKAVSQAQQGRWMRWDGIAKKKISWSELWNMESNRLSFVIRATYDILPSPTNLSLWLGEDSACPLCSAPANLKHILVAKRRMFQNPIAFVQEGKKHTAKGPPAMLRPIEAANDWEMRVDLDKSLAFPPNIASTRLRPDLVLWSNSSHKVFIVELTVPWEEAIDEAYERKKLRYSQLAAEAEERGWSVLVYPVEVGCRGFVANSTIRLLKEVGITGRAQKKLIKELATSAEKSSHWLWLRRKEIAWGAK
;
A
#
# COMPACT_ATOMS: atom_id res chain seq x y z
N MET A 1 -4.19 -24.30 47.98
CA MET A 1 -5.24 -24.24 46.93
C MET A 1 -6.13 -25.47 47.09
N LYS A 2 -7.44 -25.35 47.33
CA LYS A 2 -8.34 -26.53 47.38
C LYS A 2 -8.71 -26.93 45.95
N ILE A 3 -8.36 -28.14 45.53
CA ILE A 3 -8.67 -28.68 44.20
C ILE A 3 -10.16 -29.00 44.14
N LYS A 4 -10.86 -28.53 43.11
CA LYS A 4 -12.27 -28.85 42.86
C LYS A 4 -12.36 -29.94 41.79
N PRO A 5 -12.83 -31.16 42.09
CA PRO A 5 -12.87 -32.27 41.14
C PRO A 5 -13.63 -31.94 39.87
N SER A 6 -14.80 -31.29 39.99
CA SER A 6 -15.62 -30.86 38.85
C SER A 6 -14.91 -29.90 37.87
N LYS A 7 -13.96 -29.09 38.36
CA LYS A 7 -13.16 -28.15 37.55
C LYS A 7 -11.80 -28.70 37.13
N SER A 8 -11.47 -29.92 37.53
CA SER A 8 -10.19 -30.58 37.25
C SER A 8 -10.38 -31.69 36.23
N ARG A 9 -9.32 -32.09 35.54
CA ARG A 9 -9.31 -33.30 34.70
C ARG A 9 -8.06 -34.10 34.98
N SER A 10 -8.20 -35.42 34.93
CA SER A 10 -7.06 -36.34 34.97
C SER A 10 -6.66 -36.79 33.57
N ILE A 11 -5.38 -37.10 33.44
CA ILE A 11 -4.79 -37.71 32.26
C ILE A 11 -3.76 -38.73 32.73
N SER A 12 -3.91 -39.99 32.30
CA SER A 12 -2.91 -41.05 32.50
C SER A 12 -2.35 -41.47 31.15
N ILE A 13 -1.03 -41.51 31.04
CA ILE A 13 -0.32 -41.89 29.82
C ILE A 13 0.61 -43.05 30.17
N VAL A 14 0.33 -44.23 29.62
CA VAL A 14 1.13 -45.44 29.81
C VAL A 14 1.67 -45.88 28.45
N LYS A 15 3.00 -45.98 28.32
CA LYS A 15 3.69 -46.32 27.05
C LYS A 15 3.24 -45.46 25.86
N GLY A 16 2.96 -44.17 26.10
CA GLY A 16 2.52 -43.22 25.08
C GLY A 16 1.04 -43.31 24.67
N GLN A 17 0.26 -44.18 25.31
CA GLN A 17 -1.18 -44.30 25.09
C GLN A 17 -1.95 -43.73 26.28
N LEU A 18 -3.09 -43.10 26.00
CA LEU A 18 -4.00 -42.67 27.06
C LEU A 18 -4.68 -43.87 27.69
N VAL A 19 -4.67 -43.92 29.02
CA VAL A 19 -5.37 -44.92 29.81
C VAL A 19 -6.43 -44.22 30.65
N SER A 20 -7.59 -44.85 30.78
CA SER A 20 -8.67 -44.33 31.61
C SER A 20 -8.46 -44.77 33.06
N GLU A 21 -7.62 -44.03 33.79
CA GLU A 21 -7.47 -44.18 35.23
C GLU A 21 -8.21 -43.08 35.97
N THR A 22 -9.00 -43.47 36.96
CA THR A 22 -9.81 -42.56 37.77
C THR A 22 -9.05 -42.15 39.02
N PHE A 23 -8.88 -40.85 39.23
CA PHE A 23 -8.27 -40.29 40.42
C PHE A 23 -9.33 -39.65 41.31
N PHE A 24 -9.12 -39.69 42.63
CA PHE A 24 -10.06 -39.15 43.61
C PHE A 24 -9.42 -38.00 44.40
N VAL A 25 -10.21 -36.97 44.68
CA VAL A 25 -9.84 -35.89 45.61
C VAL A 25 -11.01 -35.70 46.57
N SER A 26 -10.75 -35.90 47.87
CA SER A 26 -11.81 -35.85 48.90
C SER A 26 -12.99 -36.78 48.58
N GLU A 27 -12.71 -38.01 48.17
CA GLU A 27 -13.66 -39.06 47.77
C GLU A 27 -14.51 -38.78 46.51
N GLU A 28 -14.37 -37.60 45.91
CA GLU A 28 -15.00 -37.29 44.62
C GLU A 28 -14.08 -37.68 43.44
N PRO A 29 -14.59 -38.39 42.42
CA PRO A 29 -13.82 -38.73 41.23
C PRO A 29 -13.55 -37.50 40.37
N ILE A 30 -12.31 -37.37 39.89
CA ILE A 30 -11.94 -36.38 38.89
C ILE A 30 -12.25 -36.98 37.50
N PRO A 31 -13.10 -36.33 36.68
CA PRO A 31 -13.39 -36.81 35.34
C PRO A 31 -12.12 -36.89 34.49
N THR A 32 -11.98 -37.96 33.71
CA THR A 32 -10.85 -38.11 32.79
C THR A 32 -11.02 -37.18 31.59
N ILE A 33 -9.90 -36.81 30.94
CA ILE A 33 -9.93 -36.04 29.69
C ILE A 33 -10.59 -36.82 28.53
N LEU A 34 -10.62 -38.16 28.63
CA LEU A 34 -11.30 -39.07 27.71
C LEU A 34 -12.82 -38.92 27.81
N GLU A 35 -13.34 -38.88 29.04
CA GLU A 35 -14.78 -38.70 29.31
C GLU A 35 -15.23 -37.27 29.02
N LYS A 36 -14.47 -36.29 29.52
CA LYS A 36 -14.89 -34.90 29.50
C LYS A 36 -13.73 -33.97 29.18
N PRO A 37 -13.67 -33.40 27.96
CA PRO A 37 -12.65 -32.41 27.63
C PRO A 37 -12.76 -31.18 28.54
N ILE A 38 -11.66 -30.44 28.65
CA ILE A 38 -11.60 -29.20 29.44
C ILE A 38 -11.11 -28.04 28.58
N LYS A 39 -11.67 -26.86 28.82
CA LYS A 39 -11.22 -25.62 28.22
C LYS A 39 -10.49 -24.80 29.27
N SER A 40 -9.26 -24.40 28.97
CA SER A 40 -8.47 -23.49 29.81
C SER A 40 -7.89 -22.37 28.96
N LEU A 41 -8.09 -21.12 29.38
CA LEU A 41 -7.64 -19.90 28.69
C LEU A 41 -7.96 -19.85 27.19
N GLY A 42 -9.10 -20.42 26.78
CA GLY A 42 -9.52 -20.47 25.39
C GLY A 42 -9.08 -21.72 24.63
N ARG A 43 -8.10 -22.49 25.14
CA ARG A 43 -7.60 -23.74 24.57
C ARG A 43 -8.42 -24.93 25.05
N TRP A 44 -8.87 -25.78 24.12
CA TRP A 44 -9.44 -27.08 24.44
C TRP A 44 -8.36 -28.13 24.60
N TYR A 45 -8.53 -28.98 25.61
CA TYR A 45 -7.75 -30.19 25.83
C TYR A 45 -8.70 -31.37 25.81
N ASN A 46 -8.46 -32.31 24.89
CA ASN A 46 -9.26 -33.51 24.67
C ASN A 46 -8.35 -34.75 24.61
N ALA A 47 -8.96 -35.93 24.47
CA ALA A 47 -8.26 -37.21 24.35
C ALA A 47 -7.22 -37.29 23.23
N THR A 48 -7.38 -36.53 22.15
CA THR A 48 -6.47 -36.63 20.99
C THR A 48 -5.10 -36.01 21.25
N LEU A 49 -5.00 -35.13 22.27
CA LEU A 49 -3.82 -34.35 22.65
C LEU A 49 -3.16 -33.62 21.47
N ASN A 50 -3.94 -33.31 20.43
CA ASN A 50 -3.48 -32.58 19.27
C ASN A 50 -4.52 -31.55 18.83
N ASP A 51 -4.10 -30.66 17.94
CA ASP A 51 -4.91 -29.50 17.54
C ASP A 51 -5.70 -29.71 16.24
N THR A 52 -5.74 -30.93 15.70
CA THR A 52 -6.32 -31.20 14.36
C THR A 52 -7.79 -30.79 14.27
N GLU A 53 -8.60 -31.18 15.25
CA GLU A 53 -10.02 -30.80 15.31
C GLU A 53 -10.21 -29.29 15.42
N GLN A 54 -9.36 -28.62 16.22
CA GLN A 54 -9.42 -27.18 16.41
C GLN A 54 -9.00 -26.43 15.15
N ILE A 55 -8.01 -26.94 14.41
CA ILE A 55 -7.59 -26.38 13.12
C ILE A 55 -8.76 -26.40 12.12
N GLU A 56 -9.48 -27.52 12.02
CA GLU A 56 -10.64 -27.62 11.12
C GLU A 56 -11.82 -26.78 11.62
N GLN A 57 -12.07 -26.73 12.93
CA GLN A 57 -13.11 -25.87 13.50
C GLN A 57 -12.87 -24.39 13.17
N ILE A 58 -11.64 -23.90 13.34
CA ILE A 58 -11.31 -22.50 13.01
C ILE A 58 -11.46 -22.21 11.51
N ARG A 59 -11.18 -23.20 10.65
CA ARG A 59 -11.46 -23.07 9.22
C ARG A 59 -12.96 -22.92 8.97
N GLN A 60 -13.79 -23.76 9.59
CA GLN A 60 -15.26 -23.66 9.48
C GLN A 60 -15.79 -22.35 10.05
N ASP A 61 -15.25 -21.88 11.17
CA ASP A 61 -15.62 -20.61 11.80
C ASP A 61 -15.23 -19.42 10.93
N THR A 62 -14.07 -19.49 10.27
CA THR A 62 -13.65 -18.49 9.27
C THR A 62 -14.65 -18.43 8.12
N ILE A 63 -15.04 -19.58 7.56
CA ILE A 63 -16.03 -19.65 6.47
C ILE A 63 -17.38 -19.10 6.93
N ARG A 64 -17.84 -19.48 8.14
CA ARG A 64 -19.10 -19.03 8.73
C ARG A 64 -19.09 -17.51 8.95
N GLY A 65 -18.03 -16.97 9.54
CA GLY A 65 -17.87 -15.54 9.78
C GLY A 65 -17.85 -14.73 8.49
N LEU A 66 -17.11 -15.19 7.47
CA LEU A 66 -17.11 -14.58 6.15
C LEU A 66 -18.50 -14.63 5.50
N LYS A 67 -19.24 -15.73 5.64
CA LYS A 67 -20.62 -15.87 5.15
C LYS A 67 -21.57 -14.90 5.86
N GLN A 68 -21.45 -14.75 7.18
CA GLN A 68 -22.23 -13.78 7.95
C GLN A 68 -21.98 -12.35 7.47
N ILE A 69 -20.71 -11.95 7.30
CA ILE A 69 -20.36 -10.63 6.77
C ILE A 69 -20.95 -10.45 5.36
N ASN A 70 -20.82 -11.47 4.50
CA ASN A 70 -21.34 -11.43 3.14
C ASN A 70 -22.85 -11.24 3.05
N ASN A 71 -23.60 -11.85 3.97
CA ASN A 71 -25.05 -11.79 4.01
C ASN A 71 -25.60 -10.46 4.53
N THR A 72 -24.75 -9.57 5.05
CA THR A 72 -25.18 -8.22 5.42
C THR A 72 -25.49 -7.37 4.18
N ALA A 73 -26.40 -6.40 4.32
CA ALA A 73 -26.69 -5.40 3.28
C ALA A 73 -25.59 -4.31 3.15
N LEU A 74 -24.47 -4.45 3.86
CA LEU A 74 -23.42 -3.45 3.88
C LEU A 74 -22.70 -3.34 2.51
N PRO A 75 -22.29 -2.13 2.09
CA PRO A 75 -21.35 -1.95 0.99
C PRO A 75 -20.05 -2.72 1.24
N GLY A 76 -19.39 -3.17 0.18
CA GLY A 76 -18.20 -4.01 0.28
C GLY A 76 -17.08 -3.40 1.13
N LYS A 77 -16.82 -2.09 1.03
CA LYS A 77 -15.86 -1.37 1.89
C LYS A 77 -16.16 -1.48 3.39
N LEU A 78 -17.43 -1.56 3.79
CA LEU A 78 -17.83 -1.75 5.19
C LEU A 78 -17.75 -3.22 5.60
N LYS A 79 -18.05 -4.16 4.70
CA LYS A 79 -17.79 -5.60 4.90
C LYS A 79 -16.31 -5.87 5.18
N LEU A 80 -15.43 -5.21 4.43
CA LEU A 80 -13.98 -5.25 4.63
C LEU A 80 -13.58 -4.74 6.01
N TRP A 81 -14.20 -3.66 6.48
CA TRP A 81 -14.00 -3.14 7.83
C TRP A 81 -14.46 -4.13 8.90
N CYS A 82 -15.65 -4.72 8.76
CA CYS A 82 -16.16 -5.75 9.69
C CYS A 82 -15.21 -6.96 9.76
N PHE A 83 -14.62 -7.35 8.63
CA PHE A 83 -13.59 -8.37 8.64
C PHE A 83 -12.37 -7.92 9.44
N HIS A 84 -11.81 -6.75 9.15
CA HIS A 84 -10.55 -6.31 9.73
C HIS A 84 -10.64 -6.04 11.24
N PHE A 85 -11.72 -5.41 11.70
CA PHE A 85 -11.88 -5.03 13.11
C PHE A 85 -12.79 -5.97 13.92
N GLY A 86 -13.55 -6.83 13.25
CA GLY A 86 -14.44 -7.79 13.90
C GLY A 86 -13.95 -9.23 13.83
N LEU A 87 -13.83 -9.77 12.61
CA LEU A 87 -13.51 -11.19 12.43
C LEU A 87 -12.02 -11.50 12.64
N MET A 88 -11.12 -10.69 12.08
CA MET A 88 -9.67 -10.94 12.14
C MET A 88 -9.15 -11.03 13.59
N PRO A 89 -9.48 -10.12 14.53
CA PRO A 89 -9.04 -10.25 15.91
C PRO A 89 -9.57 -11.52 16.59
N ARG A 90 -10.80 -11.94 16.27
CA ARG A 90 -11.40 -13.20 16.76
C ARG A 90 -10.68 -14.43 16.23
N LEU A 91 -10.16 -14.38 15.00
CA LEU A 91 -9.36 -15.46 14.41
C LEU A 91 -7.93 -15.48 14.96
N LEU A 92 -7.32 -14.32 15.23
CA LEU A 92 -5.94 -14.24 15.70
C LEU A 92 -5.74 -14.94 17.05
N TRP A 93 -6.71 -14.85 17.97
CA TRP A 93 -6.59 -15.47 19.30
C TRP A 93 -6.46 -17.01 19.27
N PRO A 94 -7.33 -17.77 18.57
CA PRO A 94 -7.10 -19.20 18.36
C PRO A 94 -5.79 -19.50 17.62
N LEU A 95 -5.44 -18.69 16.61
CA LEU A 95 -4.21 -18.90 15.84
C LEU A 95 -2.94 -18.72 16.68
N THR A 96 -2.95 -17.87 17.71
CA THR A 96 -1.82 -17.71 18.64
C THR A 96 -1.72 -18.86 19.63
N ILE A 97 -2.85 -19.35 20.13
CA ILE A 97 -2.89 -20.40 21.15
C ILE A 97 -2.58 -21.78 20.58
N TYR A 98 -3.21 -22.15 19.46
CA TYR A 98 -3.08 -23.48 18.87
C TYR A 98 -1.82 -23.61 17.98
N GLU A 99 -1.40 -24.85 17.74
CA GLU A 99 -0.26 -25.21 16.90
C GLU A 99 -0.62 -25.16 15.41
N PHE A 100 -0.94 -23.96 14.91
CA PHE A 100 -1.10 -23.74 13.48
C PHE A 100 0.24 -23.74 12.77
N THR A 101 0.31 -24.36 11.59
CA THR A 101 1.45 -24.20 10.68
C THR A 101 1.22 -22.99 9.77
N SER A 102 2.31 -22.42 9.24
CA SER A 102 2.21 -21.38 8.20
C SER A 102 1.34 -21.81 7.01
N SER A 103 1.34 -23.11 6.65
CA SER A 103 0.53 -23.63 5.55
C SER A 103 -0.97 -23.57 5.85
N HIS A 104 -1.39 -23.84 7.09
CA HIS A 104 -2.79 -23.73 7.50
C HIS A 104 -3.28 -22.29 7.41
N VAL A 105 -2.50 -21.33 7.93
CA VAL A 105 -2.85 -19.90 7.89
C VAL A 105 -2.92 -19.38 6.46
N ASN A 106 -1.98 -19.78 5.59
CA ASN A 106 -2.02 -19.43 4.17
C ASN A 106 -3.30 -19.94 3.46
N ARG A 107 -3.84 -21.10 3.85
CA ARG A 107 -5.12 -21.60 3.29
C ARG A 107 -6.29 -20.71 3.74
N LEU A 108 -6.31 -20.28 5.00
CA LEU A 108 -7.33 -19.34 5.50
C LEU A 108 -7.22 -17.97 4.80
N GLU A 109 -6.00 -17.46 4.64
CA GLU A 109 -5.76 -16.20 3.96
C GLU A 109 -6.27 -16.22 2.51
N ARG A 110 -6.13 -17.33 1.78
CA ARG A 110 -6.70 -17.45 0.42
C ARG A 110 -8.23 -17.29 0.41
N LEU A 111 -8.93 -17.85 1.40
CA LEU A 111 -10.39 -17.69 1.55
C LEU A 111 -10.75 -16.23 1.82
N VAL A 112 -10.02 -15.58 2.72
CA VAL A 112 -10.17 -14.16 3.05
C VAL A 112 -9.91 -13.28 1.81
N ASN A 113 -8.78 -13.49 1.13
CA ASN A 113 -8.37 -12.70 -0.04
C ASN A 113 -9.39 -12.81 -1.18
N ALA A 114 -10.08 -13.94 -1.32
CA ALA A 114 -11.17 -14.07 -2.30
C ALA A 114 -12.34 -13.14 -1.95
N GLN A 115 -12.71 -13.02 -0.68
CA GLN A 115 -13.78 -12.12 -0.23
C GLN A 115 -13.36 -10.65 -0.29
N ILE A 116 -12.14 -10.31 0.13
CA ILE A 116 -11.61 -8.93 0.06
C ILE A 116 -11.65 -8.40 -1.37
N ARG A 117 -11.20 -9.20 -2.35
CA ARG A 117 -11.29 -8.82 -3.77
C ARG A 117 -12.73 -8.56 -4.18
N LYS A 118 -13.67 -9.43 -3.81
CA LYS A 118 -15.09 -9.24 -4.11
C LYS A 118 -15.64 -7.94 -3.50
N TRP A 119 -15.33 -7.67 -2.24
CA TRP A 119 -15.78 -6.48 -1.52
C TRP A 119 -15.21 -5.17 -2.06
N LEU A 120 -13.97 -5.18 -2.54
CA LEU A 120 -13.34 -4.04 -3.20
C LEU A 120 -13.69 -3.93 -4.70
N GLY A 121 -14.50 -4.87 -5.22
CA GLY A 121 -14.81 -4.95 -6.64
C GLY A 121 -13.55 -5.15 -7.47
N LEU A 122 -12.71 -6.14 -7.16
CA LEU A 122 -11.45 -6.43 -7.83
C LEU A 122 -11.52 -7.81 -8.52
N PRO A 123 -10.89 -7.98 -9.69
CA PRO A 123 -10.89 -9.26 -10.39
C PRO A 123 -10.03 -10.31 -9.67
N LYS A 124 -10.31 -11.60 -9.93
CA LYS A 124 -9.56 -12.72 -9.32
C LYS A 124 -8.07 -12.73 -9.70
N CYS A 125 -7.73 -12.20 -10.88
CA CYS A 125 -6.35 -12.11 -11.38
C CYS A 125 -5.49 -11.11 -10.59
N MET A 126 -6.10 -10.26 -9.75
CA MET A 126 -5.34 -9.32 -8.92
C MET A 126 -4.50 -10.06 -7.87
N SER A 127 -3.20 -9.79 -7.88
CA SER A 127 -2.24 -10.32 -6.92
C SER A 127 -2.54 -9.81 -5.51
N SER A 128 -2.32 -10.66 -4.49
CA SER A 128 -2.41 -10.22 -3.09
C SER A 128 -1.35 -9.16 -2.74
N VAL A 129 -0.25 -9.08 -3.52
CA VAL A 129 0.75 -8.02 -3.38
C VAL A 129 0.07 -6.65 -3.42
N GLY A 130 -0.77 -6.39 -4.43
CA GLY A 130 -1.43 -5.09 -4.57
C GLY A 130 -2.48 -4.77 -3.50
N LEU A 131 -2.84 -5.73 -2.64
CA LEU A 131 -3.71 -5.51 -1.48
C LEU A 131 -2.94 -5.06 -0.24
N TYR A 132 -1.68 -5.48 -0.10
CA TYR A 132 -0.94 -5.41 1.16
C TYR A 132 0.41 -4.70 1.06
N VAL A 133 0.95 -4.46 -0.14
CA VAL A 133 2.26 -3.82 -0.36
C VAL A 133 2.28 -2.35 0.07
N ASP A 134 3.37 -1.87 0.69
CA ASP A 134 3.59 -0.43 0.90
C ASP A 134 4.20 0.22 -0.35
N GLY A 135 3.48 0.07 -1.47
CA GLY A 135 3.85 0.60 -2.77
C GLY A 135 3.43 2.07 -2.97
N PRO A 136 3.32 2.55 -4.21
CA PRO A 136 2.79 3.88 -4.49
C PRO A 136 1.32 4.00 -4.09
N LEU A 137 0.53 2.93 -4.15
CA LEU A 137 -0.80 2.86 -3.57
C LEU A 137 -0.81 1.88 -2.40
N SER A 138 -0.99 2.38 -1.18
CA SER A 138 -1.10 1.53 0.03
C SER A 138 -2.54 1.57 0.54
N LEU A 139 -3.13 0.39 0.73
CA LEU A 139 -4.44 0.23 1.38
C LEU A 139 -4.25 0.03 2.89
N PRO A 140 -5.24 0.39 3.73
CA PRO A 140 -5.12 0.25 5.17
C PRO A 140 -5.44 -1.19 5.62
N LEU A 141 -4.81 -2.18 4.99
CA LEU A 141 -5.11 -3.60 5.19
C LEU A 141 -3.88 -4.35 5.72
N SER A 142 -4.11 -5.17 6.74
CA SER A 142 -3.13 -6.16 7.19
C SER A 142 -3.43 -7.53 6.59
N ASN A 143 -2.35 -8.27 6.32
CA ASN A 143 -2.43 -9.65 5.92
C ASN A 143 -2.60 -10.57 7.16
N LEU A 144 -3.52 -11.55 7.11
CA LEU A 144 -3.72 -12.55 8.17
C LEU A 144 -2.44 -13.34 8.49
N THR A 145 -1.65 -13.73 7.48
CA THR A 145 -0.39 -14.46 7.73
C THR A 145 0.65 -13.58 8.42
N GLU A 146 0.73 -12.31 8.05
CA GLU A 146 1.61 -11.33 8.70
C GLU A 146 1.20 -11.13 10.17
N GLU A 147 -0.08 -10.85 10.43
CA GLU A 147 -0.58 -10.66 11.79
C GLU A 147 -0.40 -11.93 12.65
N TYR A 148 -0.56 -13.12 12.07
CA TYR A 148 -0.25 -14.38 12.75
C TYR A 148 1.23 -14.51 13.13
N ARG A 149 2.15 -14.19 12.20
CA ARG A 149 3.60 -14.24 12.47
C ARG A 149 3.99 -13.23 13.53
N CYS A 150 3.50 -11.99 13.44
CA CYS A 150 3.70 -10.96 14.45
C CYS A 150 3.17 -11.40 15.82
N ALA A 151 2.00 -12.03 15.87
CA ALA A 151 1.41 -12.47 17.12
C ALA A 151 2.17 -13.65 17.75
N LYS A 152 2.68 -14.60 16.94
CA LYS A 152 3.55 -15.68 17.42
C LYS A 152 4.91 -15.17 17.90
N ALA A 153 5.52 -14.22 17.19
CA ALA A 153 6.77 -13.59 17.61
C ALA A 153 6.60 -12.83 18.93
N ARG A 154 5.51 -12.07 19.06
CA ARG A 154 5.16 -11.38 20.32
C ARG A 154 4.97 -12.36 21.47
N LEU A 155 4.23 -13.45 21.25
CA LEU A 155 4.00 -14.48 22.27
C LEU A 155 5.31 -15.14 22.71
N GLU A 156 6.19 -15.49 21.77
CA GLU A 156 7.49 -16.06 22.09
C GLU A 156 8.27 -15.15 23.03
N MET A 157 8.41 -13.88 22.67
CA MET A 157 9.13 -12.91 23.49
C MET A 157 8.48 -12.68 24.85
N THR A 158 7.15 -12.62 24.91
CA THR A 158 6.43 -12.50 26.19
C THR A 158 6.73 -13.66 27.12
N LEU A 159 6.89 -14.88 26.59
CA LEU A 159 7.19 -16.07 27.40
C LEU A 159 8.68 -16.12 27.78
N THR A 160 9.59 -15.90 26.83
CA THR A 160 11.03 -16.02 27.06
C THR A 160 11.63 -14.85 27.84
N GLU A 161 11.03 -13.67 27.77
CA GLU A 161 11.43 -12.49 28.54
C GLU A 161 10.51 -12.21 29.74
N SER A 162 9.72 -13.21 30.17
CA SER A 162 8.87 -13.05 31.33
C SER A 162 9.69 -12.68 32.57
N GLN A 163 9.14 -11.77 33.38
CA GLN A 163 9.69 -11.43 34.70
C GLN A 163 9.50 -12.60 35.69
N ASP A 164 8.47 -13.43 35.47
CA ASP A 164 8.23 -14.64 36.25
C ASP A 164 9.22 -15.75 35.81
N PRO A 165 10.14 -16.20 36.69
CA PRO A 165 11.11 -17.23 36.37
C PRO A 165 10.48 -18.58 36.01
N CYS A 166 9.32 -18.92 36.58
CA CYS A 166 8.60 -20.15 36.29
C CYS A 166 8.07 -20.14 34.86
N VAL A 167 7.46 -19.03 34.43
CA VAL A 167 6.98 -18.85 33.06
C VAL A 167 8.13 -18.89 32.07
N ARG A 168 9.23 -18.19 32.38
CA ARG A 168 10.42 -18.16 31.52
C ARG A 168 11.09 -19.53 31.41
N GLY A 169 11.20 -20.25 32.54
CA GLY A 169 11.79 -21.59 32.59
C GLY A 169 10.92 -22.66 31.93
N ALA A 170 9.60 -22.48 31.92
CA ALA A 170 8.64 -23.39 31.30
C ALA A 170 8.18 -22.95 29.89
N ALA A 171 8.81 -21.93 29.29
CA ALA A 171 8.39 -21.36 28.01
C ALA A 171 8.42 -22.43 26.89
N PRO A 172 7.27 -22.80 26.30
CA PRO A 172 7.22 -23.84 25.27
C PRO A 172 7.84 -23.36 23.96
N VAL A 173 8.34 -24.30 23.16
CA VAL A 173 8.72 -24.02 21.77
C VAL A 173 7.44 -23.86 20.95
N LEU A 174 7.20 -22.65 20.42
CA LEU A 174 6.02 -22.38 19.60
C LEU A 174 6.14 -23.07 18.23
N ARG A 175 5.40 -24.16 18.05
CA ARG A 175 5.36 -24.90 16.79
C ARG A 175 4.57 -24.13 15.73
N THR A 176 5.26 -23.79 14.63
CA THR A 176 4.69 -23.03 13.48
C THR A 176 4.97 -23.71 12.12
N GLY A 177 5.41 -24.97 12.18
CA GLY A 177 5.87 -25.78 11.04
C GLY A 177 7.32 -25.50 10.64
N ASN A 178 7.78 -26.11 9.55
CA ASN A 178 9.19 -26.00 9.11
C ASN A 178 9.48 -24.75 8.28
N LYS A 179 8.44 -24.08 7.76
CA LYS A 179 8.60 -22.96 6.80
C LYS A 179 9.01 -21.65 7.47
N TRP A 180 8.69 -21.46 8.74
CA TRP A 180 8.94 -20.24 9.48
C TRP A 180 8.88 -20.56 10.97
N THR A 181 9.72 -19.91 11.78
CA THR A 181 9.66 -19.99 13.25
C THR A 181 9.86 -18.60 13.87
N PRO A 182 9.26 -18.30 15.03
CA PRO A 182 9.40 -16.97 15.62
C PRO A 182 10.81 -16.73 16.19
N LYS A 183 11.51 -17.77 16.65
CA LYS A 183 12.95 -17.71 17.01
C LYS A 183 13.86 -17.21 15.89
N ALA A 184 13.54 -17.54 14.64
CA ALA A 184 14.33 -17.09 13.50
C ALA A 184 14.19 -15.57 13.28
N ALA A 185 13.03 -14.99 13.63
CA ALA A 185 12.79 -13.56 13.47
C ALA A 185 13.60 -12.70 14.46
N GLY A 186 13.91 -13.22 15.66
CA GLY A 186 14.75 -12.51 16.64
C GLY A 186 16.26 -12.67 16.44
N ARG A 187 16.70 -13.62 15.59
CA ARG A 187 18.13 -13.88 15.30
C ARG A 187 18.58 -13.42 13.92
N GLY A 188 17.66 -13.09 13.03
CA GLY A 188 17.99 -12.39 11.80
C GLY A 188 18.53 -11.03 12.19
N GLY A 189 19.86 -10.84 12.08
CA GLY A 189 20.53 -9.64 12.55
C GLY A 189 19.74 -8.40 12.17
N PHE A 190 19.42 -7.57 13.17
CA PHE A 190 18.91 -6.21 12.94
C PHE A 190 19.88 -5.60 11.94
N GLY A 191 19.42 -5.35 10.71
CA GLY A 191 20.31 -4.95 9.62
C GLY A 191 21.11 -3.70 9.98
N LEU A 192 22.01 -3.27 9.10
CA LEU A 192 22.81 -2.02 9.21
C LEU A 192 21.98 -0.72 9.37
N GLY A 193 20.66 -0.79 9.59
CA GLY A 193 19.83 0.33 9.98
C GLY A 193 20.02 0.65 11.46
N VAL A 194 20.20 1.93 11.76
CA VAL A 194 20.28 2.46 13.12
C VAL A 194 18.92 2.24 13.81
N MET A 195 18.73 1.10 14.47
CA MET A 195 17.58 0.91 15.36
C MET A 195 17.87 1.62 16.68
N THR A 196 16.99 2.56 17.03
CA THR A 196 16.99 3.24 18.32
C THR A 196 15.75 2.82 19.10
N PRO A 197 15.87 2.32 20.35
CA PRO A 197 17.11 2.06 21.09
C PRO A 197 17.92 0.87 20.56
N LEU A 198 19.20 0.80 20.94
CA LEU A 198 20.03 -0.39 20.72
C LEU A 198 19.40 -1.57 21.47
N TRP A 199 19.43 -2.77 20.88
CA TRP A 199 18.82 -3.96 21.48
C TRP A 199 19.19 -4.18 22.95
N GLU A 200 20.47 -3.98 23.29
CA GLU A 200 21.00 -4.17 24.65
C GLU A 200 20.39 -3.20 25.67
N SER A 201 20.16 -1.95 25.28
CA SER A 201 19.55 -0.92 26.13
C SER A 201 18.02 -0.88 26.07
N ALA A 202 17.41 -1.62 25.15
CA ALA A 202 15.97 -1.68 24.98
C ALA A 202 15.28 -2.46 26.11
N SER A 203 14.15 -1.93 26.59
CA SER A 203 13.21 -2.64 27.49
C SER A 203 12.57 -3.84 26.80
N SER A 204 12.00 -4.78 27.56
CA SER A 204 11.28 -5.92 26.98
C SER A 204 10.11 -5.51 26.07
N ALA A 205 9.48 -4.35 26.32
CA ALA A 205 8.42 -3.84 25.45
C ALA A 205 8.98 -3.35 24.11
N GLU A 206 10.11 -2.63 24.14
CA GLU A 206 10.79 -2.14 22.96
C GLU A 206 11.38 -3.29 22.13
N ARG A 207 12.02 -4.27 22.77
CA ARG A 207 12.52 -5.48 22.09
C ARG A 207 11.39 -6.22 21.37
N ARG A 208 10.22 -6.37 22.03
CA ARG A 208 9.02 -6.94 21.40
C ARG A 208 8.56 -6.16 20.18
N HIS A 209 8.59 -4.82 20.25
CA HIS A 209 8.24 -3.99 19.12
C HIS A 209 9.25 -4.16 17.97
N MET A 210 10.54 -4.14 18.26
CA MET A 210 11.62 -4.32 17.27
C MET A 210 11.50 -5.65 16.52
N VAL A 211 11.26 -6.76 17.22
CA VAL A 211 11.09 -8.08 16.55
C VAL A 211 9.82 -8.12 15.71
N VAL A 212 8.72 -7.52 16.17
CA VAL A 212 7.49 -7.44 15.37
C VAL A 212 7.71 -6.61 14.09
N GLU A 213 8.41 -5.48 14.18
CA GLU A 213 8.75 -4.66 13.03
C GLU A 213 9.69 -5.38 12.06
N GLU A 214 10.65 -6.16 12.57
CA GLU A 214 11.52 -6.99 11.74
C GLU A 214 10.72 -8.08 10.99
N VAL A 215 9.74 -8.72 11.64
CA VAL A 215 8.81 -9.64 10.96
C VAL A 215 8.05 -8.92 9.84
N ARG A 216 7.49 -7.72 10.12
CA ARG A 216 6.78 -6.93 9.09
C ARG A 216 7.70 -6.56 7.93
N ARG A 217 8.96 -6.19 8.21
CA ARG A 217 9.98 -5.87 7.22
C ARG A 217 10.29 -7.07 6.32
N GLN A 218 10.41 -8.28 6.90
CA GLN A 218 10.62 -9.51 6.13
C GLN A 218 9.42 -9.83 5.23
N GLU A 219 8.19 -9.69 5.73
CA GLU A 219 6.98 -9.86 4.90
C GLU A 219 6.92 -8.83 3.76
N GLU A 220 7.25 -7.56 4.04
CA GLU A 220 7.33 -6.51 3.02
C GLU A 220 8.37 -6.84 1.95
N ALA A 221 9.57 -7.27 2.36
CA ALA A 221 10.63 -7.66 1.44
C ALA A 221 10.20 -8.82 0.52
N ALA A 222 9.49 -9.83 1.06
CA ALA A 222 8.93 -10.92 0.27
C ALA A 222 7.85 -10.44 -0.72
N ARG A 223 7.01 -9.48 -0.31
CA ARG A 223 6.00 -8.85 -1.17
C ARG A 223 6.65 -8.04 -2.30
N CYS A 224 7.68 -7.25 -2.00
CA CYS A 224 8.47 -6.51 -2.99
C CYS A 224 9.18 -7.45 -3.98
N ALA A 225 9.83 -8.53 -3.50
CA ALA A 225 10.46 -9.52 -4.37
C ALA A 225 9.46 -10.17 -5.33
N LYS A 226 8.24 -10.46 -4.86
CA LYS A 226 7.15 -10.96 -5.70
C LYS A 226 6.59 -9.89 -6.65
N ALA A 227 6.63 -8.61 -6.29
CA ALA A 227 6.23 -7.53 -7.17
C ALA A 227 7.18 -7.40 -8.35
N VAL A 228 8.49 -7.50 -8.12
CA VAL A 228 9.52 -7.42 -9.18
C VAL A 228 9.30 -8.47 -10.27
N SER A 229 8.85 -9.68 -9.91
CA SER A 229 8.56 -10.74 -10.89
C SER A 229 7.23 -10.60 -11.63
N GLN A 230 6.40 -9.58 -11.32
CA GLN A 230 5.12 -9.34 -11.98
C GLN A 230 5.25 -8.30 -13.10
N ALA A 231 5.43 -8.75 -14.34
CA ALA A 231 5.69 -7.87 -15.49
C ALA A 231 4.60 -6.80 -15.77
N GLN A 232 3.35 -7.02 -15.35
CA GLN A 232 2.25 -6.05 -15.47
C GLN A 232 1.93 -5.39 -14.11
N GLN A 233 1.45 -6.18 -13.15
CA GLN A 233 1.02 -5.67 -11.84
C GLN A 233 2.17 -5.17 -10.96
N GLY A 234 3.42 -5.45 -11.31
CA GLY A 234 4.63 -4.98 -10.61
C GLY A 234 5.31 -3.79 -11.27
N ARG A 235 4.78 -3.25 -12.37
CA ARG A 235 5.40 -2.11 -13.10
C ARG A 235 5.63 -0.87 -12.25
N TRP A 236 4.79 -0.69 -11.23
CA TRP A 236 4.91 0.39 -10.27
C TRP A 236 6.24 0.39 -9.50
N MET A 237 6.97 -0.74 -9.46
CA MET A 237 8.32 -0.81 -8.90
C MET A 237 9.33 0.10 -9.63
N ARG A 238 9.01 0.55 -10.85
CA ARG A 238 9.83 1.47 -11.65
C ARG A 238 9.39 2.92 -11.52
N TRP A 239 8.35 3.20 -10.73
CA TRP A 239 7.85 4.56 -10.57
C TRP A 239 8.68 5.27 -9.51
N ASP A 240 9.61 6.09 -9.99
CA ASP A 240 10.40 6.97 -9.15
C ASP A 240 9.79 8.38 -9.11
N GLY A 241 10.23 9.18 -8.15
CA GLY A 241 9.89 10.61 -8.15
C GLY A 241 8.42 10.94 -7.89
N ILE A 242 7.60 10.02 -7.37
CA ILE A 242 6.17 10.25 -7.08
C ILE A 242 5.84 10.14 -5.59
N ALA A 243 4.83 10.90 -5.14
CA ALA A 243 4.28 10.76 -3.81
C ALA A 243 3.49 9.46 -3.65
N LYS A 244 3.80 8.73 -2.56
CA LYS A 244 2.97 7.61 -2.12
C LYS A 244 1.57 8.08 -1.74
N LYS A 245 0.57 7.36 -2.25
CA LYS A 245 -0.84 7.50 -1.96
C LYS A 245 -1.26 6.45 -0.92
N LYS A 246 -1.20 6.84 0.35
CA LYS A 246 -1.66 6.01 1.47
C LYS A 246 -3.13 6.28 1.74
N ILE A 247 -3.98 5.30 1.49
CA ILE A 247 -5.42 5.39 1.78
C ILE A 247 -5.63 5.00 3.25
N SER A 248 -6.15 5.91 4.06
CA SER A 248 -6.59 5.62 5.43
C SER A 248 -7.96 4.94 5.46
N TRP A 249 -8.34 4.34 6.59
CA TRP A 249 -9.69 3.78 6.77
C TRP A 249 -10.80 4.81 6.57
N SER A 250 -10.60 6.03 7.09
CA SER A 250 -11.56 7.13 6.91
C SER A 250 -11.73 7.49 5.43
N GLU A 251 -10.63 7.56 4.67
CA GLU A 251 -10.71 7.82 3.23
C GLU A 251 -11.37 6.67 2.48
N LEU A 252 -10.99 5.43 2.76
CA LEU A 252 -11.57 4.23 2.15
C LEU A 252 -13.09 4.18 2.36
N TRP A 253 -13.56 4.55 3.55
CA TRP A 253 -14.99 4.65 3.86
C TRP A 253 -15.71 5.73 3.07
N ASN A 254 -15.08 6.90 2.90
CA ASN A 254 -15.69 8.03 2.22
C ASN A 254 -15.58 7.95 0.68
N MET A 255 -14.74 7.07 0.13
CA MET A 255 -14.65 6.86 -1.32
C MET A 255 -15.86 6.12 -1.89
N GLU A 256 -16.33 6.56 -3.05
CA GLU A 256 -17.31 5.83 -3.85
C GLU A 256 -16.74 4.47 -4.30
N SER A 257 -17.56 3.42 -4.33
CA SER A 257 -17.08 2.05 -4.59
C SER A 257 -16.52 1.86 -6.00
N ASN A 258 -17.14 2.46 -7.01
CA ASN A 258 -16.65 2.50 -8.39
C ASN A 258 -15.30 3.22 -8.47
N ARG A 259 -15.14 4.37 -7.80
CA ARG A 259 -13.90 5.14 -7.74
C ARG A 259 -12.77 4.33 -7.08
N LEU A 260 -13.04 3.71 -5.92
CA LEU A 260 -12.06 2.87 -5.22
C LEU A 260 -11.62 1.69 -6.10
N SER A 261 -12.57 0.98 -6.71
CA SER A 261 -12.30 -0.12 -7.63
C SER A 261 -11.46 0.35 -8.82
N PHE A 262 -11.82 1.49 -9.43
CA PHE A 262 -11.09 2.09 -10.54
C PHE A 262 -9.64 2.40 -10.16
N VAL A 263 -9.39 3.09 -9.05
CA VAL A 263 -8.02 3.49 -8.62
C VAL A 263 -7.11 2.29 -8.44
N ILE A 264 -7.61 1.26 -7.74
CA ILE A 264 -6.84 0.04 -7.49
C ILE A 264 -6.57 -0.66 -8.82
N ARG A 265 -7.60 -0.84 -9.65
CA ARG A 265 -7.46 -1.54 -10.93
C ARG A 265 -6.59 -0.79 -11.93
N ALA A 266 -6.63 0.54 -11.94
CA ALA A 266 -5.82 1.38 -12.80
C ALA A 266 -4.35 1.27 -12.41
N THR A 267 -4.04 1.41 -11.12
CA THR A 267 -2.68 1.32 -10.56
C THR A 267 -1.98 0.03 -10.99
N TYR A 268 -2.67 -1.10 -10.86
CA TYR A 268 -2.10 -2.42 -11.16
C TYR A 268 -2.36 -2.90 -12.60
N ASP A 269 -2.90 -2.03 -13.48
CA ASP A 269 -3.19 -2.34 -14.89
C ASP A 269 -4.06 -3.60 -15.09
N ILE A 270 -5.13 -3.69 -14.31
CA ILE A 270 -6.13 -4.77 -14.34
C ILE A 270 -7.54 -4.23 -14.64
N LEU A 271 -7.63 -3.06 -15.27
CA LEU A 271 -8.87 -2.60 -15.89
C LEU A 271 -9.14 -3.42 -17.16
N PRO A 272 -10.41 -3.73 -17.49
CA PRO A 272 -10.77 -4.47 -18.71
C PRO A 272 -10.63 -3.58 -19.95
N SER A 273 -9.39 -3.21 -20.28
CA SER A 273 -9.02 -2.56 -21.54
C SER A 273 -9.07 -3.60 -22.66
N PRO A 274 -9.29 -3.22 -23.93
CA PRO A 274 -9.24 -4.16 -25.05
C PRO A 274 -7.98 -5.04 -25.05
N THR A 275 -6.80 -4.48 -24.77
CA THR A 275 -5.58 -5.29 -24.64
C THR A 275 -5.65 -6.29 -23.48
N ASN A 276 -6.17 -5.92 -22.31
CA ASN A 276 -6.33 -6.85 -21.19
C ASN A 276 -7.41 -7.91 -21.45
N LEU A 277 -8.51 -7.54 -22.09
CA LEU A 277 -9.57 -8.46 -22.48
C LEU A 277 -9.10 -9.45 -23.54
N SER A 278 -8.29 -9.00 -24.50
CA SER A 278 -7.60 -9.86 -25.44
C SER A 278 -6.72 -10.90 -24.74
N LEU A 279 -5.93 -10.47 -23.76
CA LEU A 279 -5.10 -11.37 -22.96
C LEU A 279 -5.91 -12.35 -22.09
N TRP A 280 -7.06 -11.93 -21.56
CA TRP A 280 -7.84 -12.75 -20.62
C TRP A 280 -8.87 -13.66 -21.30
N LEU A 281 -9.44 -13.22 -22.42
CA LEU A 281 -10.60 -13.82 -23.07
C LEU A 281 -10.42 -14.04 -24.58
N GLY A 282 -9.31 -13.59 -25.18
CA GLY A 282 -9.09 -13.68 -26.63
C GLY A 282 -9.91 -12.68 -27.45
N GLU A 283 -10.43 -11.62 -26.83
CA GLU A 283 -11.14 -10.53 -27.53
C GLU A 283 -10.20 -9.69 -28.42
N ASP A 284 -10.79 -8.84 -29.28
CA ASP A 284 -10.04 -7.87 -30.07
C ASP A 284 -9.39 -6.81 -29.17
N SER A 285 -8.12 -6.52 -29.45
CA SER A 285 -7.34 -5.52 -28.72
C SER A 285 -7.50 -4.10 -29.27
N ALA A 286 -8.18 -3.93 -30.41
CA ALA A 286 -8.30 -2.65 -31.10
C ALA A 286 -9.17 -1.62 -30.36
N CYS A 287 -8.78 -0.35 -30.49
CA CYS A 287 -9.59 0.78 -30.06
C CYS A 287 -10.78 0.97 -31.02
N PRO A 288 -12.03 1.09 -30.54
CA PRO A 288 -13.17 1.36 -31.41
C PRO A 288 -13.12 2.75 -32.09
N LEU A 289 -12.23 3.64 -31.63
CA LEU A 289 -12.11 5.01 -32.14
C LEU A 289 -10.96 5.21 -33.14
N CYS A 290 -9.89 4.41 -33.05
CA CYS A 290 -8.70 4.59 -33.91
C CYS A 290 -8.04 3.29 -34.37
N SER A 291 -8.63 2.13 -34.07
CA SER A 291 -8.18 0.79 -34.46
C SER A 291 -6.80 0.35 -33.97
N ALA A 292 -6.02 1.21 -33.31
CA ALA A 292 -4.77 0.83 -32.66
C ALA A 292 -5.02 -0.03 -31.40
N PRO A 293 -4.08 -0.91 -30.99
CA PRO A 293 -4.20 -1.65 -29.74
C PRO A 293 -4.44 -0.73 -28.53
N ALA A 294 -5.57 -0.91 -27.85
CA ALA A 294 -6.04 -0.06 -26.76
C ALA A 294 -5.67 -0.64 -25.39
N ASN A 295 -4.47 -0.33 -24.94
CA ASN A 295 -4.06 -0.55 -23.55
C ASN A 295 -4.53 0.60 -22.64
N LEU A 296 -4.28 0.49 -21.33
CA LEU A 296 -4.76 1.49 -20.39
C LEU A 296 -4.11 2.87 -20.61
N LYS A 297 -2.83 2.93 -20.98
CA LYS A 297 -2.12 4.18 -21.33
C LYS A 297 -2.78 4.87 -22.52
N HIS A 298 -3.14 4.11 -23.55
CA HIS A 298 -3.86 4.61 -24.73
C HIS A 298 -5.17 5.29 -24.33
N ILE A 299 -5.96 4.64 -23.47
CA ILE A 299 -7.28 5.12 -23.06
C ILE A 299 -7.19 6.33 -22.13
N LEU A 300 -6.29 6.32 -21.14
CA LEU A 300 -6.24 7.36 -20.10
C LEU A 300 -5.46 8.62 -20.48
N VAL A 301 -4.47 8.51 -21.39
CA VAL A 301 -3.60 9.64 -21.77
C VAL A 301 -4.00 10.24 -23.12
N ALA A 302 -4.79 9.51 -23.93
CA ALA A 302 -5.42 9.94 -25.18
C ALA A 302 -4.66 11.05 -25.95
N LYS A 303 -3.62 10.69 -26.73
CA LYS A 303 -3.15 11.53 -27.83
C LYS A 303 -3.99 11.21 -29.07
N ARG A 304 -4.84 12.14 -29.52
CA ARG A 304 -5.59 12.06 -30.79
C ARG A 304 -4.71 12.10 -32.06
N ARG A 305 -3.37 12.09 -31.96
CA ARG A 305 -2.47 11.91 -33.11
C ARG A 305 -1.23 11.13 -32.66
N MET A 306 -1.01 9.99 -33.29
CA MET A 306 0.32 9.37 -33.35
C MET A 306 1.25 10.34 -34.10
N PHE A 307 2.00 11.15 -33.37
CA PHE A 307 3.32 11.56 -33.85
C PHE A 307 4.31 10.60 -33.19
N GLN A 308 4.68 9.56 -33.92
CA GLN A 308 5.91 8.83 -33.67
C GLN A 308 7.05 9.75 -34.08
N ASN A 309 7.65 10.47 -33.13
CA ASN A 309 9.01 10.93 -33.32
C ASN A 309 9.91 9.87 -32.69
N PRO A 310 10.87 9.29 -33.43
CA PRO A 310 11.87 8.42 -32.84
C PRO A 310 12.67 9.24 -31.81
N ILE A 311 12.76 8.70 -30.60
CA ILE A 311 13.59 9.24 -29.52
C ILE A 311 15.04 8.92 -29.86
N ALA A 312 15.89 9.95 -29.94
CA ALA A 312 17.33 9.77 -29.97
C ALA A 312 17.83 9.45 -28.56
N PHE A 313 18.55 8.34 -28.41
CA PHE A 313 19.18 7.94 -27.15
C PHE A 313 20.36 8.86 -26.82
N VAL A 314 20.51 9.24 -25.55
CA VAL A 314 21.71 9.89 -25.00
C VAL A 314 22.43 8.89 -24.10
N GLN A 315 23.76 8.82 -24.21
CA GLN A 315 24.59 7.90 -23.42
C GLN A 315 24.73 8.32 -21.96
N GLU A 316 24.86 7.31 -21.10
CA GLU A 316 24.95 7.40 -19.64
C GLU A 316 26.33 7.90 -19.16
N GLY A 317 26.34 8.78 -18.15
CA GLY A 317 27.51 8.95 -17.28
C GLY A 317 27.79 10.37 -16.82
N LYS A 318 27.21 10.77 -15.67
CA LYS A 318 27.87 11.50 -14.56
C LYS A 318 26.88 11.78 -13.43
N LYS A 319 27.16 11.26 -12.23
CA LYS A 319 26.46 11.62 -10.99
C LYS A 319 27.06 12.92 -10.45
N HIS A 320 26.27 13.99 -10.38
CA HIS A 320 26.64 15.19 -9.64
C HIS A 320 26.16 15.07 -8.19
N THR A 321 27.08 14.95 -7.24
CA THR A 321 26.82 15.19 -5.82
C THR A 321 27.01 16.67 -5.53
N ALA A 322 25.92 17.43 -5.41
CA ALA A 322 25.97 18.82 -4.95
C ALA A 322 25.83 18.86 -3.42
N LYS A 323 26.81 19.49 -2.75
CA LYS A 323 26.70 19.90 -1.34
C LYS A 323 25.67 21.04 -1.25
N GLY A 324 24.75 20.97 -0.29
CA GLY A 324 23.69 21.97 -0.14
C GLY A 324 24.21 23.33 0.34
N PRO A 325 23.66 24.45 -0.17
CA PRO A 325 23.96 25.79 0.33
C PRO A 325 23.24 26.07 1.66
N PRO A 326 23.65 27.10 2.42
CA PRO A 326 22.95 27.51 3.64
C PRO A 326 21.53 28.00 3.30
N ALA A 327 20.63 27.97 4.30
CA ALA A 327 19.22 28.29 4.14
C ALA A 327 19.02 29.74 3.61
N MET A 328 18.85 29.85 2.29
CA MET A 328 18.32 31.04 1.64
C MET A 328 16.83 31.19 1.99
N LEU A 329 16.39 32.45 2.15
CA LEU A 329 14.96 32.82 2.15
C LEU A 329 14.28 32.20 0.92
N ARG A 330 13.04 31.72 1.07
CA ARG A 330 12.34 31.11 -0.07
C ARG A 330 12.16 32.18 -1.15
N PRO A 331 12.25 31.84 -2.45
CA PRO A 331 12.17 32.83 -3.51
C PRO A 331 10.97 33.79 -3.38
N ILE A 332 9.82 33.28 -2.95
CA ILE A 332 8.58 34.07 -2.80
C ILE A 332 8.62 35.05 -1.62
N GLU A 333 9.44 34.79 -0.60
CA GLU A 333 9.59 35.67 0.58
C GLU A 333 10.49 36.88 0.28
N ALA A 334 11.14 36.89 -0.89
CA ALA A 334 12.06 37.96 -1.29
C ALA A 334 11.36 39.23 -1.79
N ALA A 335 10.04 39.19 -2.03
CA ALA A 335 9.29 40.31 -2.56
C ALA A 335 7.81 40.26 -2.15
N ASN A 336 7.15 41.43 -2.16
CA ASN A 336 5.73 41.58 -1.80
C ASN A 336 4.84 41.98 -3.00
N ASP A 337 5.42 42.22 -4.18
CA ASP A 337 4.76 42.69 -5.40
C ASP A 337 4.51 41.55 -6.41
N TRP A 338 4.33 40.32 -5.92
CA TRP A 338 4.11 39.17 -6.79
C TRP A 338 2.80 39.27 -7.56
N GLU A 339 2.90 39.20 -8.89
CA GLU A 339 1.77 39.12 -9.82
C GLU A 339 1.67 37.70 -10.38
N MET A 340 0.44 37.21 -10.55
CA MET A 340 0.16 35.86 -11.07
C MET A 340 -0.84 35.91 -12.22
N ARG A 341 -0.54 35.17 -13.29
CA ARG A 341 -1.45 34.89 -14.41
C ARG A 341 -1.57 33.38 -14.63
N VAL A 342 -2.77 32.92 -14.94
CA VAL A 342 -3.07 31.50 -15.20
C VAL A 342 -3.79 31.38 -16.54
N ASP A 343 -3.46 30.37 -17.35
CA ASP A 343 -4.10 30.12 -18.64
C ASP A 343 -5.45 29.41 -18.49
N LEU A 344 -6.39 30.10 -17.85
CA LEU A 344 -7.80 29.73 -17.88
C LEU A 344 -8.46 30.44 -19.08
N ASP A 345 -9.28 29.70 -19.82
CA ASP A 345 -10.01 30.18 -21.01
C ASP A 345 -9.11 30.75 -22.13
N LYS A 346 -7.85 30.30 -22.21
CA LYS A 346 -6.86 30.70 -23.24
C LYS A 346 -6.54 32.21 -23.23
N SER A 347 -6.64 32.84 -22.07
CA SER A 347 -6.47 34.29 -21.91
C SER A 347 -5.07 34.71 -21.46
N LEU A 348 -4.14 33.77 -21.22
CA LEU A 348 -2.83 34.14 -20.71
C LEU A 348 -1.96 34.81 -21.78
N ALA A 349 -1.59 36.06 -21.50
CA ALA A 349 -0.52 36.78 -22.18
C ALA A 349 0.70 36.88 -21.26
N PHE A 350 1.87 36.43 -21.76
CA PHE A 350 3.13 36.53 -21.04
C PHE A 350 3.51 38.00 -20.80
N PRO A 351 4.03 38.38 -19.61
CA PRO A 351 4.32 39.78 -19.31
C PRO A 351 5.35 40.37 -20.29
N PRO A 352 5.00 41.41 -21.07
CA PRO A 352 5.86 41.92 -22.14
C PRO A 352 7.11 42.64 -21.62
N ASN A 353 7.08 43.11 -20.37
CA ASN A 353 8.23 43.69 -19.67
C ASN A 353 9.32 42.65 -19.33
N ILE A 354 8.97 41.34 -19.35
CA ILE A 354 9.92 40.25 -19.15
C ILE A 354 10.47 39.80 -20.51
N ALA A 355 9.59 39.33 -21.41
CA ALA A 355 9.95 38.89 -22.75
C ALA A 355 8.72 38.92 -23.68
N SER A 356 8.95 39.00 -24.99
CA SER A 356 7.89 38.92 -25.99
C SER A 356 7.81 37.51 -26.56
N THR A 357 6.70 36.80 -26.30
CA THR A 357 6.58 35.40 -26.72
C THR A 357 5.16 35.02 -27.11
N ARG A 358 5.06 34.03 -28.01
CA ARG A 358 3.81 33.35 -28.34
C ARG A 358 3.57 32.11 -27.47
N LEU A 359 4.55 31.71 -26.66
CA LEU A 359 4.40 30.61 -25.73
C LEU A 359 3.39 30.99 -24.64
N ARG A 360 2.60 29.98 -24.23
CA ARG A 360 1.56 30.12 -23.22
C ARG A 360 1.77 29.02 -22.17
N PRO A 361 2.56 29.30 -21.12
CA PRO A 361 2.61 28.43 -19.95
C PRO A 361 1.27 28.46 -19.22
N ASP A 362 0.98 27.40 -18.47
CA ASP A 362 -0.28 27.29 -17.72
C ASP A 362 -0.36 28.29 -16.56
N LEU A 363 0.78 28.66 -15.97
CA LEU A 363 0.86 29.69 -14.96
C LEU A 363 2.18 30.47 -15.04
N VAL A 364 2.11 31.78 -14.87
CA VAL A 364 3.27 32.67 -14.71
C VAL A 364 3.12 33.45 -13.41
N LEU A 365 4.15 33.45 -12.58
CA LEU A 365 4.22 34.22 -11.35
C LEU A 365 5.51 35.04 -11.39
N TRP A 366 5.44 36.36 -11.19
CA TRP A 366 6.64 37.21 -11.28
C TRP A 366 6.58 38.38 -10.29
N SER A 367 7.73 38.97 -10.03
CA SER A 367 7.89 40.16 -9.21
C SER A 367 8.81 41.12 -9.95
N ASN A 368 8.36 42.37 -10.15
CA ASN A 368 9.15 43.39 -10.83
C ASN A 368 10.28 43.88 -9.92
N SER A 369 10.01 44.06 -8.63
CA SER A 369 10.99 44.55 -7.66
C SER A 369 12.19 43.62 -7.48
N SER A 370 11.97 42.30 -7.54
CA SER A 370 13.04 41.30 -7.41
C SER A 370 13.56 40.78 -8.74
N HIS A 371 13.00 41.24 -9.88
CA HIS A 371 13.29 40.73 -11.22
C HIS A 371 13.26 39.19 -11.28
N LYS A 372 12.26 38.56 -10.65
CA LYS A 372 12.09 37.09 -10.65
C LYS A 372 10.84 36.67 -11.41
N VAL A 373 10.93 35.58 -12.16
CA VAL A 373 9.80 34.99 -12.88
C VAL A 373 9.79 33.47 -12.80
N PHE A 374 8.60 32.92 -12.56
CA PHE A 374 8.30 31.51 -12.45
C PHE A 374 7.42 31.15 -13.65
N ILE A 375 7.89 30.23 -14.47
CA ILE A 375 7.17 29.71 -15.63
C ILE A 375 6.72 28.30 -15.28
N VAL A 376 5.42 28.09 -15.08
CA VAL A 376 4.87 26.81 -14.62
C VAL A 376 4.06 26.16 -15.75
N GLU A 377 4.36 24.90 -16.03
CA GLU A 377 3.66 24.10 -17.05
C GLU A 377 3.14 22.81 -16.42
N LEU A 378 1.83 22.64 -16.42
CA LEU A 378 1.15 21.44 -15.96
C LEU A 378 1.14 20.35 -17.05
N THR A 379 1.40 19.12 -16.65
CA THR A 379 1.23 17.95 -17.53
C THR A 379 0.63 16.77 -16.76
N VAL A 380 -0.25 16.02 -17.43
CA VAL A 380 -0.85 14.78 -16.89
C VAL A 380 -0.36 13.57 -17.70
N PRO A 381 0.85 13.04 -17.41
CA PRO A 381 1.41 11.93 -18.18
C PRO A 381 0.96 10.57 -17.65
N TRP A 382 1.33 9.52 -18.37
CA TRP A 382 1.44 8.19 -17.78
C TRP A 382 2.57 8.18 -16.74
N GLU A 383 2.43 7.45 -15.63
CA GLU A 383 3.39 7.54 -14.51
C GLU A 383 4.84 7.22 -14.94
N GLU A 384 5.03 6.23 -15.82
CA GLU A 384 6.36 5.85 -16.33
C GLU A 384 6.96 6.89 -17.30
N ALA A 385 6.19 7.91 -17.71
CA ALA A 385 6.60 8.95 -18.63
C ALA A 385 6.71 10.33 -17.95
N ILE A 386 6.73 10.38 -16.61
CA ILE A 386 6.86 11.63 -15.85
C ILE A 386 8.20 12.30 -16.15
N ASP A 387 9.32 11.59 -16.08
CA ASP A 387 10.66 12.17 -16.29
C ASP A 387 10.84 12.66 -17.74
N GLU A 388 10.39 11.87 -18.73
CA GLU A 388 10.38 12.28 -20.14
C GLU A 388 9.52 13.52 -20.38
N ALA A 389 8.38 13.63 -19.68
CA ALA A 389 7.51 14.79 -19.78
C ALA A 389 8.18 16.03 -19.16
N TYR A 390 8.82 15.88 -18.00
CA TYR A 390 9.54 16.94 -17.31
C TYR A 390 10.63 17.54 -18.21
N GLU A 391 11.54 16.72 -18.74
CA GLU A 391 12.65 17.19 -19.58
C GLU A 391 12.17 17.88 -20.85
N ARG A 392 11.19 17.27 -21.55
CA ARG A 392 10.61 17.86 -22.77
C ARG A 392 9.97 19.22 -22.51
N LYS A 393 9.27 19.39 -21.38
CA LYS A 393 8.61 20.65 -21.02
C LYS A 393 9.59 21.70 -20.54
N LYS A 394 10.63 21.29 -19.81
CA LYS A 394 11.73 22.18 -19.41
C LYS A 394 12.45 22.74 -20.64
N LEU A 395 12.76 21.87 -21.61
CA LEU A 395 13.41 22.27 -22.86
C LEU A 395 12.57 23.25 -23.69
N ARG A 396 11.23 23.10 -23.69
CA ARG A 396 10.30 23.98 -24.42
C ARG A 396 10.47 25.46 -24.06
N TYR A 397 10.82 25.77 -22.82
CA TYR A 397 10.94 27.13 -22.31
C TYR A 397 12.39 27.62 -22.19
N SER A 398 13.37 26.82 -22.61
CA SER A 398 14.81 27.15 -22.49
C SER A 398 15.18 28.46 -23.19
N GLN A 399 14.72 28.67 -24.43
CA GLN A 399 14.99 29.89 -25.20
C GLN A 399 14.33 31.13 -24.57
N LEU A 400 13.08 30.99 -24.12
CA LEU A 400 12.37 32.08 -23.44
C LEU A 400 13.04 32.46 -22.11
N ALA A 401 13.53 31.45 -21.37
CA ALA A 401 14.27 31.68 -20.14
C ALA A 401 15.57 32.44 -20.41
N ALA A 402 16.35 32.02 -21.42
CA ALA A 402 17.59 32.70 -21.80
C ALA A 402 17.34 34.17 -22.20
N GLU A 403 16.31 34.46 -23.01
CA GLU A 403 15.96 35.83 -23.41
C GLU A 403 15.59 36.71 -22.20
N ALA A 404 14.83 36.17 -21.24
CA ALA A 404 14.48 36.90 -20.04
C ALA A 404 15.69 37.10 -19.10
N GLU A 405 16.58 36.12 -19.02
CA GLU A 405 17.85 36.22 -18.26
C GLU A 405 18.79 37.27 -18.85
N GLU A 406 18.92 37.35 -20.17
CA GLU A 406 19.66 38.42 -20.86
C GLU A 406 19.09 39.82 -20.55
N ARG A 407 17.79 39.91 -20.28
CA ARG A 407 17.10 41.14 -19.84
C ARG A 407 17.17 41.38 -18.33
N GLY A 408 18.00 40.63 -17.61
CA GLY A 408 18.26 40.81 -16.18
C GLY A 408 17.25 40.12 -15.25
N TRP A 409 16.40 39.22 -15.77
CA TRP A 409 15.46 38.46 -14.94
C TRP A 409 16.06 37.14 -14.44
N SER A 410 15.76 36.77 -13.20
CA SER A 410 16.00 35.42 -12.67
C SER A 410 14.81 34.53 -13.01
N VAL A 411 15.02 33.56 -13.91
CA VAL A 411 13.96 32.70 -14.44
C VAL A 411 13.99 31.32 -13.81
N LEU A 412 12.83 30.83 -13.37
CA LEU A 412 12.66 29.47 -12.87
C LEU A 412 11.55 28.76 -13.64
N VAL A 413 11.92 27.76 -14.44
CA VAL A 413 10.98 26.94 -15.20
C VAL A 413 10.60 25.70 -14.37
N TYR A 414 9.31 25.56 -14.08
CA TYR A 414 8.73 24.46 -13.32
C TYR A 414 7.72 23.66 -14.16
N PRO A 415 8.18 22.62 -14.87
CA PRO A 415 7.29 21.54 -15.28
C PRO A 415 6.74 20.87 -14.02
N VAL A 416 5.41 20.71 -13.95
CA VAL A 416 4.72 20.04 -12.86
C VAL A 416 3.84 18.93 -13.39
N GLU A 417 4.05 17.73 -12.85
CA GLU A 417 3.40 16.52 -13.32
C GLU A 417 2.47 15.93 -12.26
N VAL A 418 1.31 15.49 -12.73
CA VAL A 418 0.40 14.62 -11.98
C VAL A 418 0.06 13.44 -12.88
N GLY A 419 0.51 12.24 -12.53
CA GLY A 419 0.19 11.03 -13.29
C GLY A 419 -1.31 10.86 -13.47
N CYS A 420 -1.74 10.36 -14.64
CA CYS A 420 -3.15 10.19 -14.99
C CYS A 420 -3.92 9.31 -13.97
N ARG A 421 -3.24 8.43 -13.23
CA ARG A 421 -3.86 7.62 -12.15
C ARG A 421 -3.94 8.36 -10.80
N GLY A 422 -3.54 9.63 -10.76
CA GLY A 422 -3.57 10.49 -9.58
C GLY A 422 -2.36 10.32 -8.66
N PHE A 423 -1.17 10.10 -9.23
CA PHE A 423 0.10 10.13 -8.49
C PHE A 423 0.83 11.43 -8.77
N VAL A 424 1.04 12.25 -7.73
CA VAL A 424 1.68 13.57 -7.86
C VAL A 424 3.19 13.42 -7.86
N ALA A 425 3.86 14.04 -8.84
CA ALA A 425 5.31 14.01 -8.95
C ALA A 425 6.00 14.93 -7.92
N ASN A 426 7.26 14.61 -7.60
CA ASN A 426 8.10 15.37 -6.70
C ASN A 426 8.42 16.77 -7.23
N SER A 427 8.43 16.97 -8.55
CA SER A 427 8.49 18.28 -9.22
C SER A 427 7.38 19.22 -8.75
N THR A 428 6.14 18.73 -8.75
CA THR A 428 4.96 19.44 -8.23
C THR A 428 5.12 19.75 -6.74
N ILE A 429 5.56 18.78 -5.94
CA ILE A 429 5.77 18.96 -4.50
C ILE A 429 6.86 20.00 -4.22
N ARG A 430 7.92 20.01 -5.03
CA ARG A 430 9.01 20.99 -4.97
C ARG A 430 8.47 22.38 -5.26
N LEU A 431 7.71 22.58 -6.35
CA LEU A 431 7.09 23.86 -6.65
C LEU A 431 6.28 24.36 -5.45
N LEU A 432 5.43 23.51 -4.87
CA LEU A 432 4.62 23.88 -3.69
C LEU A 432 5.49 24.40 -2.54
N LYS A 433 6.64 23.77 -2.26
CA LYS A 433 7.55 24.23 -1.21
C LYS A 433 8.20 25.58 -1.55
N GLU A 434 8.62 25.75 -2.80
CA GLU A 434 9.26 26.98 -3.31
C GLU A 434 8.32 28.19 -3.22
N VAL A 435 7.02 27.99 -3.50
CA VAL A 435 5.98 29.03 -3.35
C VAL A 435 5.42 29.12 -1.92
N GLY A 436 6.05 28.47 -0.95
CA GLY A 436 5.70 28.59 0.47
C GLY A 436 4.61 27.65 0.99
N ILE A 437 3.96 26.88 0.12
CA ILE A 437 2.89 25.93 0.49
C ILE A 437 3.50 24.69 1.14
N THR A 438 3.38 24.61 2.46
CA THR A 438 3.97 23.55 3.28
C THR A 438 2.96 22.95 4.26
N GLY A 439 3.34 21.88 4.97
CA GLY A 439 2.55 21.30 6.05
C GLY A 439 1.16 20.81 5.62
N ARG A 440 0.12 21.24 6.34
CA ARG A 440 -1.26 20.79 6.13
C ARG A 440 -1.83 21.26 4.78
N ALA A 441 -1.52 22.49 4.37
CA ALA A 441 -1.97 23.03 3.09
C ALA A 441 -1.38 22.24 1.91
N GLN A 442 -0.09 21.91 1.96
CA GLN A 442 0.55 21.06 0.96
C GLN A 442 -0.09 19.69 0.85
N LYS A 443 -0.33 19.01 1.98
CA LYS A 443 -0.99 17.68 1.98
C LYS A 443 -2.39 17.74 1.37
N LYS A 444 -3.16 18.79 1.68
CA LYS A 444 -4.49 19.03 1.11
C LYS A 444 -4.41 19.21 -0.42
N LEU A 445 -3.52 20.08 -0.89
CA LEU A 445 -3.38 20.38 -2.31
C LEU A 445 -2.88 19.19 -3.14
N ILE A 446 -1.90 18.42 -2.63
CA ILE A 446 -1.46 17.17 -3.27
C ILE A 446 -2.63 16.20 -3.45
N LYS A 447 -3.49 16.08 -2.43
CA LYS A 447 -4.67 15.20 -2.47
C LYS A 447 -5.73 15.69 -3.47
N GLU A 448 -5.92 17.00 -3.57
CA GLU A 448 -6.84 17.62 -4.53
C GLU A 448 -6.35 17.41 -5.97
N LEU A 449 -5.08 17.71 -6.24
CA LEU A 449 -4.45 17.46 -7.55
C LEU A 449 -4.55 15.99 -7.96
N ALA A 450 -4.19 15.07 -7.06
CA ALA A 450 -4.33 13.64 -7.27
C ALA A 450 -5.77 13.23 -7.60
N THR A 451 -6.74 13.76 -6.83
CA THR A 451 -8.16 13.43 -7.00
C THR A 451 -8.71 13.97 -8.31
N SER A 452 -8.32 15.18 -8.73
CA SER A 452 -8.77 15.79 -9.99
C SER A 452 -8.27 15.00 -11.21
N ALA A 453 -6.98 14.64 -11.25
CA ALA A 453 -6.42 13.82 -12.33
C ALA A 453 -7.10 12.44 -12.38
N GLU A 454 -7.24 11.80 -11.22
CA GLU A 454 -7.88 10.48 -11.09
C GLU A 454 -9.34 10.49 -11.54
N LYS A 455 -10.14 11.47 -11.09
CA LYS A 455 -11.56 11.60 -11.46
C LYS A 455 -11.72 11.83 -12.96
N SER A 456 -10.86 12.67 -13.54
CA SER A 456 -10.85 12.93 -14.98
C SER A 456 -10.55 11.65 -15.77
N SER A 457 -9.53 10.89 -15.35
CA SER A 457 -9.21 9.59 -15.95
C SER A 457 -10.31 8.55 -15.77
N HIS A 458 -10.98 8.53 -14.61
CA HIS A 458 -12.13 7.65 -14.39
C HIS A 458 -13.28 8.00 -15.32
N TRP A 459 -13.53 9.29 -15.53
CA TRP A 459 -14.55 9.75 -16.47
C TRP A 459 -14.20 9.35 -17.92
N LEU A 460 -12.95 9.55 -18.36
CA LEU A 460 -12.46 9.09 -19.66
C LEU A 460 -12.65 7.57 -19.81
N TRP A 461 -12.31 6.83 -18.76
CA TRP A 461 -12.50 5.38 -18.73
C TRP A 461 -13.96 4.98 -18.93
N LEU A 462 -14.91 5.64 -18.26
CA LEU A 462 -16.33 5.35 -18.41
C LEU A 462 -16.84 5.65 -19.83
N ARG A 463 -16.30 6.69 -20.48
CA ARG A 463 -16.69 7.17 -21.82
C ARG A 463 -15.93 6.52 -22.98
N ARG A 464 -14.96 5.63 -22.71
CA ARG A 464 -14.04 5.05 -23.72
C ARG A 464 -14.68 4.35 -24.93
N LYS A 465 -15.97 3.98 -24.85
CA LYS A 465 -16.72 3.32 -25.94
C LYS A 465 -17.61 4.29 -26.72
N GLU A 466 -17.71 5.55 -26.31
CA GLU A 466 -18.62 6.51 -26.94
C GLU A 466 -17.99 7.13 -28.20
N ILE A 467 -18.63 6.86 -29.34
CA ILE A 467 -18.20 7.33 -30.67
C ILE A 467 -18.31 8.86 -30.81
N ALA A 468 -19.11 9.54 -29.97
CA ALA A 468 -19.26 10.99 -29.97
C ALA A 468 -17.94 11.76 -29.75
N TRP A 469 -16.90 11.07 -29.22
CA TRP A 469 -15.54 11.60 -29.05
C TRP A 469 -14.61 11.27 -30.22
N GLY A 470 -15.09 10.66 -31.30
CA GLY A 470 -14.31 10.36 -32.51
C GLY A 470 -14.42 11.42 -33.60
N ALA A 471 -15.45 12.27 -33.57
CA ALA A 471 -15.69 13.29 -34.58
C ALA A 471 -15.39 14.70 -34.03
N LYS A 472 -14.19 15.18 -34.35
CA LYS A 472 -13.89 16.57 -34.75
C LYS A 472 -12.47 16.62 -35.28
#